data_AF-A0A2N0QYH4-F1
#
_entry.id   AF-A0A2N0QYH4-F1
#
_cell.length_a   1.000
_cell.length_b   1.000
_cell.length_c   1.000
_cell.angle_alpha   90.00
_cell.angle_beta   90.00
_cell.angle_gamma   90.00
#
_symmetry.space_group_name_H-M   'P 1'
#
loop_
_entity.id
_entity.type
_entity.pdbx_description
1 polymer ?
#
loop_
_entity_poly.entity_id
_entity_poly.type
_entity_poly.pdbx_seq_one_letter_code
_entity_poly.pdbx_strand_id
1 'polypeptide(L)'
;MGWNDNNILEILKQDIEYTPVTVNVGNYKIFVYNIGISSREKWCYAGPDFQASLIYTYEKKQSIYVSRFEEKKCIVEIYQECALKRQFIGTTPDEVWQKTGQLQKFTGTQLFGLGDSITKNLIQLHQIPKCILNDWNNEFILKRLFDYYVKRRTIANANWKLFFKNWMESENPVIELESTLRTIYPLGYEFNDRELSAWQSMLNAVGATNITPWSREESQHQLWTKSPNGQADKAAFSTLYKRGFLTSIPKNMPNATRTFWTCFKQALANNKKGPDGKQRVLSIIANEFTYEELKQNLNVGRHTILESRKHARSIGYGAPTRVKPIIH
;
A
#
# COMPACT_ATOMS: atom_id res chain seq x y z
N MET A 1 0.94 -0.60 32.25
CA MET A 1 0.43 0.41 31.30
C MET A 1 1.02 0.08 29.94
N GLY A 2 0.19 -0.28 28.95
CA GLY A 2 0.58 -0.91 27.67
C GLY A 2 1.23 0.01 26.64
N TRP A 3 2.19 0.85 27.03
CA TRP A 3 2.84 1.84 26.16
C TRP A 3 3.77 1.21 25.09
N ASN A 4 4.02 -0.09 25.17
CA ASN A 4 4.79 -0.87 24.19
C ASN A 4 3.90 -1.77 23.30
N ASP A 5 2.58 -1.64 23.37
CA ASP A 5 1.69 -2.38 22.49
C ASP A 5 1.66 -1.69 21.11
N ASN A 6 2.17 -2.38 20.10
CA ASN A 6 2.25 -1.87 18.73
C ASN A 6 0.87 -1.50 18.16
N ASN A 7 -0.20 -2.19 18.55
CA ASN A 7 -1.55 -1.82 18.12
C ASN A 7 -2.01 -0.50 18.73
N ILE A 8 -1.68 -0.25 20.00
CA ILE A 8 -2.01 1.01 20.68
C ILE A 8 -1.20 2.16 20.05
N LEU A 9 0.08 1.93 19.74
CA LEU A 9 0.94 2.90 19.07
C LEU A 9 0.47 3.21 17.64
N GLU A 10 -0.02 2.23 16.89
CA GLU A 10 -0.57 2.48 15.54
C GLU A 10 -1.87 3.29 15.60
N ILE A 11 -2.79 2.97 16.50
CA ILE A 11 -4.04 3.73 16.68
C ILE A 11 -3.74 5.17 17.12
N LEU A 12 -2.82 5.36 18.07
CA LEU A 12 -2.43 6.71 18.52
C LEU A 12 -1.75 7.53 17.42
N LYS A 13 -1.09 6.90 16.44
CA LYS A 13 -0.48 7.57 15.28
C LYS A 13 -1.48 7.96 14.19
N GLN A 14 -2.69 7.39 14.17
CA GLN A 14 -3.68 7.68 13.12
C GLN A 14 -4.18 9.13 13.16
N ASP A 15 -4.23 9.76 14.34
CA ASP A 15 -4.67 11.15 14.53
C ASP A 15 -3.51 12.15 14.65
N ILE A 16 -2.26 11.68 14.54
CA ILE A 16 -1.07 12.54 14.66
C ILE A 16 -0.63 12.95 13.24
N GLU A 17 -0.89 14.21 12.89
CA GLU A 17 -0.48 14.77 11.59
C GLU A 17 1.05 14.87 11.45
N TYR A 18 1.78 14.85 12.57
CA TYR A 18 3.23 15.03 12.62
C TYR A 18 3.90 14.33 13.82
N THR A 19 4.99 13.56 13.56
CA THR A 19 5.84 12.99 14.61
C THR A 19 7.09 13.86 14.82
N PRO A 20 7.30 14.45 16.00
CA PRO A 20 8.51 15.22 16.32
C PRO A 20 9.80 14.45 16.13
N VAL A 21 10.83 15.12 15.64
CA VAL A 21 12.15 14.53 15.39
C VAL A 21 13.25 15.34 16.07
N THR A 22 14.29 14.63 16.51
CA THR A 22 15.51 15.27 17.02
C THR A 22 16.62 15.10 16.00
N VAL A 23 17.24 16.21 15.61
CA VAL A 23 18.38 16.24 14.69
C VAL A 23 19.61 16.81 15.38
N ASN A 24 20.80 16.38 14.97
CA ASN A 24 22.05 16.76 15.61
C ASN A 24 22.83 17.76 14.75
N VAL A 25 23.31 18.83 15.37
CA VAL A 25 24.20 19.83 14.76
C VAL A 25 25.41 20.02 15.66
N GLY A 26 26.52 19.36 15.31
CA GLY A 26 27.65 19.22 16.22
C GLY A 26 27.22 18.53 17.51
N ASN A 27 27.40 19.21 18.64
CA ASN A 27 27.01 18.71 19.96
C ASN A 27 25.61 19.17 20.40
N TYR A 28 24.89 19.89 19.54
CA TYR A 28 23.57 20.42 19.87
C TYR A 28 22.47 19.53 19.29
N LYS A 29 21.44 19.28 20.09
CA LYS A 29 20.22 18.60 19.68
C LYS A 29 19.17 19.65 19.36
N ILE A 30 18.66 19.60 18.15
CA ILE A 30 17.56 20.44 17.68
C ILE A 30 16.32 19.57 17.64
N PHE A 31 15.29 19.97 18.36
CA PHE A 31 14.00 19.32 18.40
C PHE A 31 13.08 20.02 17.41
N VAL A 32 12.78 19.37 16.29
CA VAL A 32 11.80 19.84 15.31
C VAL A 32 10.47 19.24 15.71
N TYR A 33 9.46 20.09 15.94
CA TYR A 33 8.17 19.64 16.49
C TYR A 33 6.96 20.14 15.70
N ASN A 34 7.16 20.97 14.67
CA ASN A 34 6.11 21.33 13.72
C ASN A 34 6.72 21.61 12.33
N ILE A 35 6.02 21.21 11.26
CA ILE A 35 6.49 21.34 9.87
C ILE A 35 5.51 22.19 9.07
N GLY A 36 5.90 23.44 8.86
CA GLY A 36 5.32 24.31 7.85
C GLY A 36 6.04 24.17 6.52
N ILE A 37 5.31 24.30 5.40
CA ILE A 37 5.88 24.26 4.05
C ILE A 37 5.67 25.58 3.31
N SER A 38 6.61 25.94 2.43
CA SER A 38 6.45 27.06 1.50
C SER A 38 7.25 26.86 0.21
N SER A 39 7.02 27.73 -0.78
CA SER A 39 7.82 27.77 -2.01
C SER A 39 9.17 28.49 -1.85
N ARG A 40 9.54 28.92 -0.63
CA ARG A 40 10.75 29.73 -0.39
C ARG A 40 12.00 28.88 -0.26
N GLU A 41 12.83 28.88 -1.30
CA GLU A 41 14.11 28.17 -1.29
C GLU A 41 15.05 28.64 -0.18
N LYS A 42 15.06 29.95 0.13
CA LYS A 42 15.84 30.53 1.24
C LYS A 42 15.46 29.99 2.62
N TRP A 43 14.29 29.36 2.74
CA TRP A 43 13.82 28.69 3.96
C TRP A 43 13.94 27.17 3.84
N CYS A 44 14.71 26.67 2.88
CA CYS A 44 14.77 25.25 2.52
C CYS A 44 13.37 24.67 2.27
N TYR A 45 12.47 25.49 1.72
CA TYR A 45 11.06 25.17 1.49
C TYR A 45 10.22 24.86 2.75
N ALA A 46 10.76 25.11 3.94
CA ALA A 46 9.95 25.25 5.13
C ALA A 46 9.11 26.54 5.02
N GLY A 47 8.05 26.63 5.80
CA GLY A 47 7.08 27.70 5.73
C GLY A 47 6.47 28.06 7.07
N PRO A 48 5.48 28.98 7.06
CA PRO A 48 4.68 29.30 8.24
C PRO A 48 4.24 28.01 8.95
N ASP A 49 4.24 28.04 10.29
CA ASP A 49 3.99 26.90 11.20
C ASP A 49 5.17 25.96 11.43
N PHE A 50 6.29 26.11 10.72
CA PHE A 50 7.52 25.41 11.10
C PHE A 50 7.99 25.87 12.47
N GLN A 51 8.30 24.92 13.35
CA GLN A 51 8.87 25.20 14.67
C GLN A 51 9.95 24.17 15.04
N ALA A 52 11.06 24.69 15.51
CA ALA A 52 12.16 23.93 16.07
C ALA A 52 12.67 24.60 17.34
N SER A 53 13.28 23.84 18.23
CA SER A 53 13.93 24.37 19.41
C SER A 53 15.29 23.75 19.66
N LEU A 54 16.17 24.52 20.29
CA LEU A 54 17.45 24.03 20.79
C LEU A 54 17.70 24.59 22.18
N ILE A 55 18.35 23.80 23.03
CA ILE A 55 18.70 24.21 24.39
C ILE A 55 20.12 24.74 24.38
N TYR A 56 20.30 25.98 24.81
CA TYR A 56 21.60 26.62 24.92
C TYR A 56 21.61 27.69 26.01
N THR A 57 22.80 28.07 26.46
CA THR A 57 22.98 29.05 27.54
C THR A 57 22.82 30.47 27.00
N TYR A 58 21.95 31.27 27.62
CA TYR A 58 21.85 32.72 27.41
C TYR A 58 22.07 33.42 28.74
N GLU A 59 22.93 34.44 28.79
CA GLU A 59 23.22 35.19 30.03
C GLU A 59 23.56 34.27 31.24
N LYS A 60 24.36 33.23 30.99
CA LYS A 60 24.81 32.23 31.98
C LYS A 60 23.71 31.32 32.57
N LYS A 61 22.47 31.38 32.05
CA LYS A 61 21.37 30.46 32.41
C LYS A 61 20.99 29.59 31.21
N GLN A 62 20.54 28.36 31.49
CA GLN A 62 20.01 27.49 30.45
C GLN A 62 18.71 28.08 29.89
N SER A 63 18.58 28.09 28.57
CA SER A 63 17.47 28.69 27.84
C SER A 63 17.02 27.80 26.69
N ILE A 64 15.79 28.00 26.26
CA ILE A 64 15.25 27.39 25.05
C ILE A 64 15.22 28.46 23.97
N TYR A 65 15.92 28.19 22.88
CA TYR A 65 15.85 28.99 21.66
C TYR A 65 14.78 28.34 20.77
N VAL A 66 13.73 29.08 20.44
CA VAL A 66 12.65 28.64 19.56
C VAL A 66 12.82 29.33 18.23
N SER A 67 13.02 28.53 17.18
CA SER A 67 13.12 28.96 15.79
C SER A 67 11.79 28.69 15.09
N ARG A 68 11.19 29.72 14.47
CA ARG A 68 9.92 29.57 13.74
C ARG A 68 9.84 30.47 12.52
N PHE A 69 8.99 30.08 11.56
CA PHE A 69 8.60 30.91 10.43
C PHE A 69 7.18 31.43 10.62
N GLU A 70 6.96 32.69 10.29
CA GLU A 70 5.65 33.33 10.36
C GLU A 70 5.51 34.27 9.17
N GLU A 71 4.55 34.01 8.28
CA GLU A 71 4.29 34.76 7.05
C GLU A 71 5.55 35.01 6.18
N LYS A 72 6.25 36.13 6.41
CA LYS A 72 7.49 36.54 5.72
C LYS A 72 8.68 36.73 6.65
N LYS A 73 8.55 36.37 7.93
CA LYS A 73 9.53 36.57 8.98
C LYS A 73 10.13 35.24 9.40
N CYS A 74 11.43 35.27 9.65
CA CYS A 74 12.18 34.22 10.32
C CYS A 74 12.48 34.71 11.73
N ILE A 75 12.07 33.94 12.75
CA ILE A 75 12.06 34.39 14.14
C ILE A 75 12.88 33.43 15.00
N VAL A 76 13.69 34.00 15.91
CA VAL A 76 14.33 33.26 17.00
C VAL A 76 13.94 33.92 18.32
N GLU A 77 13.29 33.17 19.19
CA GLU A 77 12.87 33.59 20.52
C GLU A 77 13.67 32.85 21.58
N ILE A 78 14.08 33.56 22.64
CA ILE A 78 14.80 32.98 23.77
C ILE A 78 13.87 32.98 24.97
N TYR A 79 13.59 31.78 25.49
CA TYR A 79 12.78 31.57 26.68
C TYR A 79 13.66 31.09 27.84
N GLN A 80 13.43 31.67 29.02
CA GLN A 80 14.00 31.25 30.30
C GLN A 80 12.91 31.28 31.36
N GLU A 81 12.84 30.24 32.19
CA GLU A 81 11.87 30.17 33.29
C GLU A 81 10.42 30.42 32.77
N CYS A 82 10.10 29.85 31.60
CA CYS A 82 8.83 30.00 30.88
C CYS A 82 8.46 31.44 30.45
N ALA A 83 9.39 32.40 30.52
CA ALA A 83 9.21 33.77 30.06
C ALA A 83 10.05 34.08 28.83
N LEU A 84 9.48 34.80 27.86
CA LEU A 84 10.20 35.34 26.72
C LEU A 84 11.19 36.40 27.22
N LYS A 85 12.49 36.20 26.95
CA LYS A 85 13.56 37.13 27.33
C LYS A 85 13.97 38.01 26.17
N ARG A 86 14.05 37.44 24.97
CA ARG A 86 14.43 38.18 23.77
C ARG A 86 13.85 37.57 22.52
N GLN A 87 13.59 38.42 21.54
CA GLN A 87 13.13 38.03 20.21
C GLN A 87 14.04 38.67 19.16
N PHE A 88 14.40 37.88 18.16
CA PHE A 88 15.14 38.31 16.98
C PHE A 88 14.31 38.01 15.75
N ILE A 89 14.26 38.96 14.82
CA ILE A 89 13.49 38.85 13.58
C ILE A 89 14.44 39.11 12.40
N GLY A 90 14.41 38.22 11.42
CA GLY A 90 15.11 38.35 10.14
C GLY A 90 14.26 37.86 8.98
N THR A 91 14.83 37.85 7.78
CA THR A 91 14.19 37.34 6.56
C THR A 91 14.64 35.92 6.19
N THR A 92 15.80 35.48 6.68
CA THR A 92 16.34 34.13 6.49
C THR A 92 16.83 33.53 7.82
N PRO A 93 16.96 32.19 7.91
CA PRO A 93 17.56 31.53 9.07
C PRO A 93 18.93 32.07 9.42
N ASP A 94 19.79 32.26 8.42
CA ASP A 94 21.16 32.74 8.61
C ASP A 94 21.17 34.19 9.14
N GLU A 95 20.32 35.06 8.58
CA GLU A 95 20.23 36.46 9.03
C GLU A 95 19.74 36.55 10.48
N VAL A 96 18.69 35.82 10.85
CA VAL A 96 18.14 35.90 12.21
C VAL A 96 19.11 35.33 13.24
N TRP A 97 19.80 34.23 12.93
CA TRP A 97 20.80 33.65 13.83
C TRP A 97 22.03 34.53 13.98
N GLN A 98 22.50 35.17 12.90
CA GLN A 98 23.57 36.18 12.99
C GLN A 98 23.20 37.31 13.96
N LYS A 99 21.96 37.81 13.93
CA LYS A 99 21.49 38.85 14.87
C LYS A 99 21.52 38.44 16.34
N THR A 100 21.42 37.14 16.64
CA THR A 100 21.54 36.66 18.03
C THR A 100 22.95 36.81 18.58
N GLY A 101 23.96 36.82 17.70
CA GLY A 101 25.38 36.77 18.05
C GLY A 101 25.83 35.44 18.69
N GLN A 102 24.97 34.44 18.81
CA GLN A 102 25.25 33.14 19.42
C GLN A 102 25.57 32.08 18.37
N LEU A 103 26.28 31.02 18.78
CA LEU A 103 26.52 29.81 17.97
C LEU A 103 27.03 30.09 16.55
N GLN A 104 27.82 31.16 16.36
CA GLN A 104 28.27 31.67 15.05
C GLN A 104 29.09 30.69 14.20
N LYS A 105 29.54 29.57 14.78
CA LYS A 105 30.19 28.47 14.06
C LYS A 105 29.24 27.75 13.08
N PHE A 106 27.93 27.79 13.32
CA PHE A 106 26.92 27.10 12.52
C PHE A 106 26.14 28.10 11.68
N THR A 107 25.63 27.65 10.54
CA THR A 107 24.67 28.45 9.77
C THR A 107 23.33 28.45 10.47
N GLY A 108 22.54 29.51 10.29
CA GLY A 108 21.19 29.55 10.82
C GLY A 108 20.32 28.44 10.24
N THR A 109 20.55 28.07 8.98
CA THR A 109 19.91 26.90 8.36
C THR A 109 20.18 25.60 9.13
N GLN A 110 21.42 25.40 9.61
CA GLN A 110 21.75 24.27 10.48
C GLN A 110 21.05 24.40 11.83
N LEU A 111 21.07 25.58 12.46
CA LEU A 111 20.47 25.81 13.78
C LEU A 111 18.93 25.73 13.79
N PHE A 112 18.28 25.87 12.63
CA PHE A 112 16.86 25.55 12.45
C PHE A 112 16.59 24.04 12.27
N GLY A 113 17.63 23.21 12.11
CA GLY A 113 17.51 21.78 11.81
C GLY A 113 17.17 21.45 10.36
N LEU A 114 17.17 22.46 9.46
CA LEU A 114 16.78 22.31 8.04
C LEU A 114 17.87 21.66 7.18
N GLY A 115 19.12 21.66 7.67
CA GLY A 115 20.24 21.01 6.98
C GLY A 115 20.19 19.48 7.04
N ASP A 116 19.50 18.91 8.02
CA ASP A 116 19.44 17.48 8.30
C ASP A 116 18.60 16.70 7.27
N SER A 117 19.00 15.47 6.96
CA SER A 117 18.32 14.64 5.97
C SER A 117 16.91 14.23 6.40
N ILE A 118 16.67 14.02 7.70
CA ILE A 118 15.35 13.67 8.24
C ILE A 118 14.40 14.84 8.05
N THR A 119 14.79 16.05 8.47
CA THR A 119 13.96 17.25 8.30
C THR A 119 13.69 17.55 6.83
N LYS A 120 14.69 17.40 5.95
CA LYS A 120 14.51 17.58 4.50
C LYS A 120 13.51 16.59 3.93
N ASN A 121 13.59 15.32 4.31
CA ASN A 121 12.65 14.30 3.86
C ASN A 121 11.23 14.60 4.35
N LEU A 122 11.06 15.05 5.59
CA LEU A 122 9.76 15.47 6.12
C LEU A 122 9.19 16.64 5.32
N ILE A 123 9.97 17.71 5.12
CA ILE A 123 9.54 18.87 4.31
C ILE A 123 9.17 18.43 2.88
N GLN A 124 9.95 17.53 2.26
CA GLN A 124 9.64 16.99 0.93
C GLN A 124 8.35 16.18 0.90
N LEU A 125 8.11 15.32 1.91
CA LEU A 125 6.85 14.57 2.04
C LEU A 125 5.65 15.50 2.13
N HIS A 126 5.75 16.58 2.93
CA HIS A 126 4.69 17.57 3.04
C HIS A 126 4.53 18.44 1.78
N GLN A 127 5.57 18.58 0.96
CA GLN A 127 5.47 19.21 -0.37
C GLN A 127 4.82 18.33 -1.43
N ILE A 128 4.63 17.03 -1.18
CA ILE A 128 3.89 16.17 -2.08
C ILE A 128 2.44 16.68 -2.06
N PRO A 129 1.88 17.14 -3.19
CA PRO A 129 0.50 17.57 -3.22
C PRO A 129 -0.39 16.41 -2.77
N LYS A 130 -1.24 16.63 -1.76
CA LYS A 130 -2.38 15.75 -1.53
C LYS A 130 -3.31 15.94 -2.73
N CYS A 131 -3.46 14.91 -3.55
CA CYS A 131 -4.34 14.92 -4.71
C CYS A 131 -5.67 14.32 -4.30
N ILE A 132 -6.74 15.10 -4.40
CA ILE A 132 -8.11 14.62 -4.24
C ILE A 132 -8.59 14.16 -5.62
N LEU A 133 -9.61 13.30 -5.70
CA LEU A 133 -10.20 12.85 -6.97
C LEU A 133 -10.50 13.99 -7.97
N ASN A 134 -10.87 15.17 -7.48
CA ASN A 134 -11.13 16.36 -8.31
C ASN A 134 -9.86 16.92 -9.00
N ASP A 135 -8.67 16.60 -8.48
CA ASP A 135 -7.38 17.08 -8.98
C ASP A 135 -6.78 16.16 -10.06
N TRP A 136 -7.44 15.07 -10.43
CA TRP A 136 -6.96 14.19 -11.50
C TRP A 136 -6.95 14.88 -12.88
N ASN A 137 -7.66 16.00 -13.03
CA ASN A 137 -7.56 16.86 -14.22
C ASN A 137 -6.31 17.75 -14.21
N ASN A 138 -5.64 17.88 -13.08
CA ASN A 138 -4.43 18.67 -12.92
C ASN A 138 -3.20 17.84 -13.28
N GLU A 139 -2.80 17.90 -14.54
CA GLU A 139 -1.65 17.16 -15.06
C GLU A 139 -0.36 17.44 -14.27
N PHE A 140 -0.17 18.67 -13.78
CA PHE A 140 1.03 19.05 -13.03
C PHE A 140 1.11 18.29 -11.70
N ILE A 141 -0.01 18.15 -10.98
CA ILE A 141 -0.08 17.40 -9.72
C ILE A 141 0.16 15.91 -9.98
N LEU A 142 -0.55 15.32 -10.95
CA LEU A 142 -0.38 13.91 -11.30
C LEU A 142 1.04 13.59 -11.76
N LYS A 143 1.67 14.49 -12.52
CA LYS A 143 3.07 14.34 -12.95
C LYS A 143 4.02 14.32 -11.76
N ARG A 144 3.85 15.21 -10.77
CA ARG A 144 4.69 15.19 -9.56
C ARG A 144 4.54 13.90 -8.78
N LEU A 145 3.31 13.38 -8.66
CA LEU A 145 3.05 12.11 -7.99
C LEU A 145 3.64 10.92 -8.77
N PHE A 146 3.49 10.91 -10.09
CA PHE A 146 4.10 9.89 -10.95
C PHE A 146 5.63 9.90 -10.84
N ASP A 147 6.24 11.08 -10.93
CA ASP A 147 7.69 11.26 -10.83
C ASP A 147 8.24 10.80 -9.47
N TYR A 148 7.46 10.99 -8.40
CA TYR A 148 7.81 10.57 -7.04
C TYR A 148 7.64 9.07 -6.81
N TYR A 149 6.45 8.51 -7.09
CA TYR A 149 6.12 7.13 -6.74
C TYR A 149 6.58 6.11 -7.79
N VAL A 150 6.37 6.39 -9.07
CA VAL A 150 6.40 5.36 -10.13
C VAL A 150 7.60 5.49 -11.06
N LYS A 151 7.97 6.70 -11.49
CA LYS A 151 8.97 6.96 -12.56
C LYS A 151 10.29 6.20 -12.42
N ARG A 152 10.81 6.02 -11.19
CA ARG A 152 12.07 5.30 -10.93
C ARG A 152 11.92 3.77 -10.93
N ARG A 153 10.69 3.26 -11.01
CA ARG A 153 10.32 1.85 -10.85
C ARG A 153 9.58 1.27 -12.07
N THR A 154 9.33 2.10 -13.08
CA THR A 154 8.65 1.74 -14.33
C THR A 154 9.58 1.91 -15.54
N ILE A 155 9.20 1.34 -16.67
CA ILE A 155 9.79 1.67 -17.97
C ILE A 155 9.52 3.13 -18.35
N ALA A 156 10.45 3.74 -19.09
CA ALA A 156 10.42 5.16 -19.44
C ALA A 156 9.18 5.59 -20.27
N ASN A 157 8.53 4.64 -20.95
CA ASN A 157 7.44 4.91 -21.91
C ASN A 157 6.03 4.57 -21.39
N ALA A 158 5.87 4.23 -20.11
CA ALA A 158 4.54 3.94 -19.57
C ALA A 158 3.63 5.18 -19.68
N ASN A 159 2.51 5.07 -20.41
CA ASN A 159 1.61 6.19 -20.66
C ASN A 159 0.65 6.41 -19.48
N TRP A 160 1.22 6.82 -18.33
CA TRP A 160 0.47 7.06 -17.10
C TRP A 160 -0.66 8.08 -17.27
N LYS A 161 -0.51 9.07 -18.16
CA LYS A 161 -1.57 10.05 -18.45
C LYS A 161 -2.81 9.37 -19.02
N LEU A 162 -2.61 8.45 -19.95
CA LEU A 162 -3.69 7.70 -20.57
C LEU A 162 -4.42 6.82 -19.56
N PHE A 163 -3.69 6.23 -18.60
CA PHE A 163 -4.29 5.46 -17.50
C PHE A 163 -5.29 6.30 -16.69
N PHE A 164 -4.86 7.47 -16.19
CA PHE A 164 -5.74 8.31 -15.37
C PHE A 164 -6.88 8.93 -16.20
N LYS A 165 -6.61 9.31 -17.46
CA LYS A 165 -7.64 9.82 -18.37
C LYS A 165 -8.73 8.78 -18.63
N ASN A 166 -8.36 7.57 -19.06
CA ASN A 166 -9.32 6.51 -19.36
C ASN A 166 -10.15 6.14 -18.13
N TRP A 167 -9.50 6.06 -16.96
CA TRP A 167 -10.22 5.74 -15.74
C TRP A 167 -11.14 6.87 -15.29
N MET A 168 -10.74 8.14 -15.45
CA MET A 168 -11.61 9.27 -15.15
C MET A 168 -12.85 9.28 -16.06
N GLU A 169 -12.66 9.10 -17.37
CA GLU A 169 -13.74 9.10 -18.37
C GLU A 169 -14.65 7.86 -18.25
N SER A 170 -14.20 6.79 -17.61
CA SER A 170 -15.01 5.59 -17.38
C SER A 170 -16.16 5.85 -16.41
N GLU A 171 -17.37 5.43 -16.79
CA GLU A 171 -18.53 5.37 -15.90
C GLU A 171 -18.33 4.39 -14.74
N ASN A 172 -17.54 3.33 -14.94
CA ASN A 172 -17.24 2.36 -13.90
C ASN A 172 -16.13 2.92 -12.98
N PRO A 173 -16.40 3.14 -11.68
CA PRO A 173 -15.36 3.61 -10.77
C PRO A 173 -14.33 2.53 -10.43
N VAL A 174 -14.65 1.26 -10.66
CA VAL A 174 -13.81 0.11 -10.30
C VAL A 174 -13.01 -0.38 -11.50
N ILE A 175 -11.71 -0.57 -11.29
CA ILE A 175 -10.81 -1.24 -12.24
C ILE A 175 -10.17 -2.47 -11.62
N GLU A 176 -9.71 -3.37 -12.48
CA GLU A 176 -8.70 -4.35 -12.12
C GLU A 176 -7.32 -3.80 -12.51
N LEU A 177 -6.43 -3.69 -11.53
CA LEU A 177 -5.20 -2.90 -11.63
C LEU A 177 -4.30 -3.39 -12.77
N GLU A 178 -3.98 -4.68 -12.80
CA GLU A 178 -2.96 -5.21 -13.70
C GLU A 178 -3.43 -5.16 -15.16
N SER A 179 -4.68 -5.57 -15.43
CA SER A 179 -5.27 -5.50 -16.77
C SER A 179 -5.36 -4.07 -17.28
N THR A 180 -5.67 -3.11 -16.41
CA THR A 180 -5.72 -1.69 -16.77
C THR A 180 -4.32 -1.14 -17.03
N LEU A 181 -3.33 -1.50 -16.20
CA LEU A 181 -1.93 -1.16 -16.47
C LEU A 181 -1.46 -1.75 -17.80
N ARG A 182 -1.76 -3.02 -18.12
CA ARG A 182 -1.37 -3.64 -19.40
C ARG A 182 -1.81 -2.85 -20.64
N THR A 183 -2.87 -2.02 -20.56
CA THR A 183 -3.29 -1.16 -21.67
C THR A 183 -2.31 -0.03 -21.99
N ILE A 184 -1.47 0.37 -21.03
CA ILE A 184 -0.48 1.44 -21.17
C ILE A 184 0.97 0.93 -21.21
N TYR A 185 1.16 -0.39 -21.29
CA TYR A 185 2.45 -1.08 -21.40
C TYR A 185 2.54 -1.90 -22.70
N PRO A 186 3.75 -2.26 -23.15
CA PRO A 186 3.92 -3.16 -24.29
C PRO A 186 3.20 -4.51 -24.10
N LEU A 187 2.74 -5.09 -25.22
CA LEU A 187 2.11 -6.41 -25.21
C LEU A 187 3.10 -7.46 -24.65
N GLY A 188 2.64 -8.27 -23.71
CA GLY A 188 3.45 -9.30 -23.05
C GLY A 188 4.40 -8.78 -21.96
N TYR A 189 4.28 -7.51 -21.56
CA TYR A 189 5.05 -6.98 -20.43
C TYR A 189 4.66 -7.66 -19.11
N GLU A 190 5.65 -8.12 -18.36
CA GLU A 190 5.48 -8.72 -17.03
C GLU A 190 5.90 -7.71 -15.95
N PHE A 191 4.95 -7.39 -15.07
CA PHE A 191 5.20 -6.49 -13.95
C PHE A 191 5.92 -7.23 -12.82
N ASN A 192 6.94 -6.60 -12.24
CA ASN A 192 7.52 -7.08 -11.00
C ASN A 192 6.80 -6.47 -9.77
N ASP A 193 6.95 -7.10 -8.62
CA ASP A 193 6.30 -6.67 -7.37
C ASP A 193 6.64 -5.24 -6.96
N ARG A 194 7.87 -4.77 -7.24
CA ARG A 194 8.30 -3.41 -6.87
C ARG A 194 7.59 -2.36 -7.71
N GLU A 195 7.42 -2.61 -9.00
CA GLU A 195 6.69 -1.74 -9.91
C GLU A 195 5.20 -1.70 -9.56
N LEU A 196 4.58 -2.87 -9.30
CA LEU A 196 3.19 -2.91 -8.83
C LEU A 196 3.01 -2.17 -7.50
N SER A 197 3.93 -2.34 -6.56
CA SER A 197 3.90 -1.63 -5.27
C SER A 197 4.03 -0.11 -5.43
N ALA A 198 4.83 0.34 -6.40
CA ALA A 198 4.96 1.75 -6.75
C ALA A 198 3.65 2.33 -7.30
N TRP A 199 2.98 1.60 -8.20
CA TRP A 199 1.64 1.97 -8.68
C TRP A 199 0.61 2.01 -7.56
N GLN A 200 0.58 1.01 -6.67
CA GLN A 200 -0.33 1.00 -5.52
C GLN A 200 -0.12 2.24 -4.62
N SER A 201 1.13 2.63 -4.40
CA SER A 201 1.48 3.81 -3.62
C SER A 201 0.99 5.10 -4.30
N MET A 202 1.16 5.19 -5.63
CA MET A 202 0.61 6.29 -6.41
C MET A 202 -0.91 6.35 -6.33
N LEU A 203 -1.60 5.20 -6.47
CA LEU A 203 -3.05 5.13 -6.41
C LEU A 203 -3.60 5.61 -5.07
N ASN A 204 -2.99 5.18 -3.97
CA ASN A 204 -3.33 5.70 -2.64
C ASN A 204 -3.11 7.21 -2.55
N ALA A 205 -2.00 7.72 -3.10
CA ALA A 205 -1.66 9.14 -3.04
C ALA A 205 -2.58 10.05 -3.88
N VAL A 206 -3.24 9.49 -4.90
CA VAL A 206 -4.26 10.19 -5.69
C VAL A 206 -5.69 9.97 -5.16
N GLY A 207 -5.84 9.35 -3.99
CA GLY A 207 -7.13 9.15 -3.33
C GLY A 207 -7.94 7.95 -3.83
N ALA A 208 -7.35 7.04 -4.62
CA ALA A 208 -8.00 5.78 -4.97
C ALA A 208 -7.89 4.77 -3.80
N THR A 209 -8.87 3.89 -3.69
CA THR A 209 -8.93 2.89 -2.60
C THR A 209 -8.83 1.47 -3.14
N ASN A 210 -8.00 0.64 -2.51
CA ASN A 210 -8.00 -0.80 -2.76
C ASN A 210 -9.22 -1.47 -2.11
N ILE A 211 -10.07 -2.06 -2.94
CA ILE A 211 -11.33 -2.70 -2.54
C ILE A 211 -11.29 -4.23 -2.70
N THR A 212 -10.10 -4.79 -2.95
CA THR A 212 -9.89 -6.23 -3.13
C THR A 212 -10.35 -7.01 -1.88
N PRO A 213 -11.28 -7.96 -2.00
CA PRO A 213 -11.83 -8.67 -0.84
C PRO A 213 -11.10 -9.98 -0.50
N TRP A 214 -10.18 -10.43 -1.35
CA TRP A 214 -9.38 -11.65 -1.18
C TRP A 214 -7.92 -11.35 -0.80
N SER A 215 -7.24 -12.35 -0.25
CA SER A 215 -5.80 -12.27 0.07
C SER A 215 -4.95 -12.45 -1.19
N ARG A 216 -3.67 -12.07 -1.11
CA ARG A 216 -2.70 -12.32 -2.20
C ARG A 216 -2.42 -13.82 -2.42
N GLU A 217 -2.65 -14.66 -1.41
CA GLU A 217 -2.51 -16.12 -1.50
C GLU A 217 -3.64 -16.73 -2.35
N GLU A 218 -4.84 -16.13 -2.28
CA GLU A 218 -5.99 -16.56 -3.07
C GLU A 218 -5.91 -16.08 -4.53
N SER A 219 -5.49 -14.83 -4.75
CA SER A 219 -5.34 -14.26 -6.09
C SER A 219 -4.47 -13.01 -6.09
N GLN A 220 -3.69 -12.85 -7.17
CA GLN A 220 -2.88 -11.66 -7.43
C GLN A 220 -3.70 -10.47 -7.96
N HIS A 221 -4.92 -10.72 -8.43
CA HIS A 221 -5.79 -9.68 -9.00
C HIS A 221 -6.18 -8.65 -7.95
N GLN A 222 -6.16 -7.38 -8.33
CA GLN A 222 -6.46 -6.29 -7.41
C GLN A 222 -7.53 -5.37 -7.98
N LEU A 223 -8.55 -5.11 -7.18
CA LEU A 223 -9.63 -4.20 -7.49
C LEU A 223 -9.40 -2.87 -6.79
N TRP A 224 -9.48 -1.79 -7.57
CA TRP A 224 -9.30 -0.43 -7.09
C TRP A 224 -10.46 0.45 -7.52
N THR A 225 -10.90 1.34 -6.63
CA THR A 225 -11.99 2.28 -6.90
C THR A 225 -11.50 3.73 -6.87
N LYS A 226 -12.01 4.54 -7.79
CA LYS A 226 -11.91 6.00 -7.77
C LYS A 226 -13.12 6.66 -7.10
N SER A 227 -14.01 5.90 -6.46
CA SER A 227 -15.17 6.48 -5.78
C SER A 227 -14.73 7.36 -4.60
N PRO A 228 -15.41 8.52 -4.36
CA PRO A 228 -15.13 9.36 -3.20
C PRO A 228 -15.27 8.63 -1.86
N ASN A 229 -16.17 7.64 -1.79
CA ASN A 229 -16.35 6.79 -0.61
C ASN A 229 -15.85 5.37 -0.86
N GLY A 230 -14.55 5.23 -1.11
CA GLY A 230 -13.93 3.92 -1.37
C GLY A 230 -14.05 2.92 -0.21
N GLN A 231 -14.27 3.38 1.03
CA GLN A 231 -14.49 2.49 2.18
C GLN A 231 -15.85 1.79 2.13
N ALA A 232 -16.90 2.49 1.69
CA ALA A 232 -18.20 1.88 1.47
C ALA A 232 -18.12 0.81 0.36
N ASP A 233 -17.42 1.12 -0.74
CA ASP A 233 -17.17 0.16 -1.82
C ASP A 233 -16.43 -1.09 -1.29
N LYS A 234 -15.37 -0.89 -0.49
CA LYS A 234 -14.61 -1.99 0.12
C LYS A 234 -15.51 -2.90 0.96
N ALA A 235 -16.39 -2.33 1.78
CA ALA A 235 -17.34 -3.10 2.61
C ALA A 235 -18.37 -3.85 1.74
N ALA A 236 -18.87 -3.23 0.69
CA ALA A 236 -19.80 -3.85 -0.25
C ALA A 236 -19.16 -5.03 -0.99
N PHE A 237 -17.96 -4.85 -1.54
CA PHE A 237 -17.22 -5.92 -2.23
C PHE A 237 -16.86 -7.07 -1.30
N SER A 238 -16.46 -6.79 -0.06
CA SER A 238 -16.25 -7.83 0.95
C SER A 238 -17.52 -8.64 1.23
N THR A 239 -18.68 -7.98 1.32
CA THR A 239 -19.97 -8.64 1.53
C THR A 239 -20.36 -9.52 0.35
N LEU A 240 -20.20 -9.03 -0.89
CA LEU A 240 -20.49 -9.79 -2.09
C LEU A 240 -19.58 -11.01 -2.25
N TYR A 241 -18.30 -10.87 -1.92
CA TYR A 241 -17.34 -11.97 -1.93
C TYR A 241 -17.70 -13.05 -0.90
N LYS A 242 -17.97 -12.66 0.35
CA LYS A 242 -18.39 -13.59 1.42
C LYS A 242 -19.68 -14.34 1.09
N ARG A 243 -20.58 -13.72 0.32
CA ARG A 243 -21.83 -14.33 -0.15
C ARG A 243 -21.69 -15.17 -1.42
N GLY A 244 -20.48 -15.28 -1.99
CA GLY A 244 -20.19 -16.09 -3.17
C GLY A 244 -20.62 -15.46 -4.50
N PHE A 245 -20.94 -14.16 -4.52
CA PHE A 245 -21.28 -13.45 -5.76
C PHE A 245 -20.03 -13.02 -6.55
N LEU A 246 -18.88 -12.89 -5.89
CA LEU A 246 -17.60 -12.55 -6.52
C LEU A 246 -16.64 -13.74 -6.48
N THR A 247 -15.78 -13.83 -7.49
CA THR A 247 -14.71 -14.83 -7.58
C THR A 247 -13.37 -14.13 -7.71
N SER A 248 -12.35 -14.61 -6.99
CA SER A 248 -11.01 -14.02 -6.95
C SER A 248 -10.23 -14.16 -8.26
N ILE A 249 -10.62 -15.11 -9.12
CA ILE A 249 -10.04 -15.34 -10.44
C ILE A 249 -11.13 -15.18 -11.51
N PRO A 250 -10.98 -14.27 -12.49
CA PRO A 250 -11.96 -14.08 -13.56
C PRO A 250 -12.20 -15.36 -14.37
N LYS A 251 -13.47 -15.62 -14.73
CA LYS A 251 -13.87 -16.84 -15.46
C LYS A 251 -13.21 -17.02 -16.83
N ASN A 252 -12.78 -15.92 -17.46
CA ASN A 252 -12.20 -15.89 -18.80
C ASN A 252 -10.67 -16.10 -18.78
N MET A 253 -10.04 -16.16 -17.61
CA MET A 253 -8.62 -16.50 -17.47
C MET A 253 -8.44 -18.03 -17.41
N PRO A 254 -7.33 -18.58 -17.95
CA PRO A 254 -7.02 -20.00 -17.84
C PRO A 254 -6.82 -20.37 -16.36
N ASN A 255 -7.88 -20.85 -15.73
CA ASN A 255 -7.82 -21.33 -14.36
C ASN A 255 -7.51 -22.83 -14.42
N ALA A 256 -6.24 -23.19 -14.23
CA ALA A 256 -5.80 -24.59 -14.24
C ALA A 256 -6.63 -25.47 -13.29
N THR A 257 -7.03 -24.94 -12.13
CA THR A 257 -7.93 -25.61 -11.17
C THR A 257 -9.33 -25.84 -11.74
N ARG A 258 -9.91 -24.84 -12.41
CA ARG A 258 -11.23 -24.97 -13.07
C ARG A 258 -11.17 -25.93 -14.25
N THR A 259 -10.11 -25.86 -15.06
CA THR A 259 -9.86 -26.78 -16.18
C THR A 259 -9.73 -28.20 -15.65
N PHE A 260 -8.93 -28.41 -14.60
CA PHE A 260 -8.78 -29.69 -13.91
C PHE A 260 -10.12 -30.25 -13.47
N TRP A 261 -10.91 -29.51 -12.67
CA TRP A 261 -12.20 -29.98 -12.19
C TRP A 261 -13.19 -30.26 -13.32
N THR A 262 -13.18 -29.44 -14.37
CA THR A 262 -14.06 -29.62 -15.54
C THR A 262 -13.69 -30.89 -16.31
N CYS A 263 -12.41 -31.08 -16.62
CA CYS A 263 -11.91 -32.28 -17.29
C CYS A 263 -12.19 -33.54 -16.45
N PHE A 264 -12.00 -33.46 -15.12
CA PHE A 264 -12.24 -34.59 -14.23
C PHE A 264 -13.73 -34.95 -14.13
N LYS A 265 -14.61 -33.94 -14.06
CA LYS A 265 -16.07 -34.13 -14.10
C LYS A 265 -16.51 -34.76 -15.42
N GLN A 266 -15.93 -34.34 -16.55
CA GLN A 266 -16.18 -34.96 -17.85
C GLN A 266 -15.69 -36.41 -17.89
N ALA A 267 -14.50 -36.70 -17.35
CA ALA A 267 -13.98 -38.07 -17.27
C ALA A 267 -14.90 -38.99 -16.43
N LEU A 268 -15.45 -38.48 -15.32
CA LEU A 268 -16.43 -39.19 -14.50
C LEU A 268 -17.77 -39.42 -15.21
N ALA A 269 -18.25 -38.44 -15.98
CA ALA A 269 -19.49 -38.56 -16.74
C ALA A 269 -19.37 -39.51 -17.94
N ASN A 270 -18.24 -39.45 -18.65
CA ASN A 270 -18.00 -40.21 -19.88
C ASN A 270 -17.62 -41.68 -19.62
N ASN A 271 -17.25 -42.05 -18.39
CA ASN A 271 -16.90 -43.43 -18.08
C ASN A 271 -18.15 -44.32 -18.07
N LYS A 272 -18.33 -45.06 -19.17
CA LYS A 272 -19.47 -45.95 -19.43
C LYS A 272 -19.54 -47.20 -18.54
N LYS A 273 -18.51 -47.47 -17.71
CA LYS A 273 -18.43 -48.70 -16.89
C LYS A 273 -19.15 -48.57 -15.54
N GLY A 274 -20.46 -48.33 -15.51
CA GLY A 274 -21.28 -48.43 -14.28
C GLY A 274 -20.72 -47.69 -13.04
N PRO A 275 -21.15 -48.07 -11.83
CA PRO A 275 -20.62 -47.52 -10.58
C PRO A 275 -19.09 -47.72 -10.43
N ASP A 276 -18.56 -48.86 -10.87
CA ASP A 276 -17.15 -49.24 -10.70
C ASP A 276 -16.18 -48.35 -11.50
N GLY A 277 -16.58 -47.92 -12.70
CA GLY A 277 -15.82 -47.00 -13.53
C GLY A 277 -15.73 -45.61 -12.93
N LYS A 278 -16.83 -45.13 -12.33
CA LYS A 278 -16.85 -43.86 -11.59
C LYS A 278 -15.98 -43.94 -10.34
N GLN A 279 -16.05 -45.05 -9.60
CA GLN A 279 -15.21 -45.28 -8.42
C GLN A 279 -13.74 -45.29 -8.78
N ARG A 280 -13.36 -46.00 -9.86
CA ARG A 280 -11.99 -46.04 -10.36
C ARG A 280 -11.46 -44.66 -10.73
N VAL A 281 -12.21 -43.88 -11.51
CA VAL A 281 -11.76 -42.54 -11.91
C VAL A 281 -11.65 -41.63 -10.69
N LEU A 282 -12.68 -41.61 -9.83
CA LEU A 282 -12.68 -40.78 -8.63
C LEU A 282 -11.55 -41.17 -7.66
N SER A 283 -11.17 -42.46 -7.61
CA SER A 283 -10.11 -42.97 -6.73
C SER A 283 -8.78 -42.23 -6.90
N ILE A 284 -8.48 -41.72 -8.11
CA ILE A 284 -7.24 -41.01 -8.44
C ILE A 284 -6.99 -39.83 -7.49
N ILE A 285 -8.05 -39.13 -7.08
CA ILE A 285 -7.95 -37.90 -6.29
C ILE A 285 -8.68 -38.00 -4.94
N ALA A 286 -9.41 -39.09 -4.69
CA ALA A 286 -10.37 -39.17 -3.59
C ALA A 286 -9.74 -39.00 -2.20
N ASN A 287 -8.46 -39.36 -2.03
CA ASN A 287 -7.74 -39.23 -0.75
C ASN A 287 -7.17 -37.82 -0.52
N GLU A 288 -6.91 -37.06 -1.58
CA GLU A 288 -6.24 -35.75 -1.52
C GLU A 288 -7.20 -34.60 -1.20
N PHE A 289 -8.49 -34.78 -1.43
CA PHE A 289 -9.53 -33.76 -1.22
C PHE A 289 -10.51 -34.18 -0.13
N THR A 290 -11.09 -33.20 0.57
CA THR A 290 -12.15 -33.41 1.55
C THR A 290 -13.45 -33.89 0.89
N TYR A 291 -14.34 -34.47 1.71
CA TYR A 291 -15.66 -34.88 1.23
C TYR A 291 -16.46 -33.70 0.65
N GLU A 292 -16.39 -32.52 1.28
CA GLU A 292 -17.14 -31.35 0.82
C GLU A 292 -16.57 -30.80 -0.49
N GLU A 293 -15.24 -30.73 -0.64
CA GLU A 293 -14.64 -30.30 -1.91
C GLU A 293 -15.02 -31.22 -3.07
N LEU A 294 -14.96 -32.54 -2.88
CA LEU A 294 -15.34 -33.50 -3.91
C LEU A 294 -16.84 -33.40 -4.24
N LYS A 295 -17.69 -33.24 -3.23
CA LYS A 295 -19.13 -33.11 -3.41
C LYS A 295 -19.48 -31.82 -4.16
N GLN A 296 -18.93 -30.68 -3.76
CA GLN A 296 -19.21 -29.38 -4.36
C GLN A 296 -18.66 -29.29 -5.80
N ASN A 297 -17.46 -29.78 -6.06
CA ASN A 297 -16.83 -29.64 -7.38
C ASN A 297 -17.33 -30.68 -8.40
N LEU A 298 -17.60 -31.92 -7.97
CA LEU A 298 -17.91 -33.04 -8.88
C LEU A 298 -19.36 -33.53 -8.80
N ASN A 299 -20.16 -33.06 -7.85
CA ASN A 299 -21.54 -33.53 -7.59
C ASN A 299 -21.62 -35.05 -7.36
N VAL A 300 -20.67 -35.60 -6.60
CA VAL A 300 -20.60 -37.03 -6.27
C VAL A 300 -21.13 -37.30 -4.86
N GLY A 301 -21.84 -38.43 -4.71
CA GLY A 301 -22.39 -38.84 -3.41
C GLY A 301 -21.34 -39.36 -2.44
N ARG A 302 -21.62 -39.24 -1.14
CA ARG A 302 -20.74 -39.69 -0.04
C ARG A 302 -20.35 -41.17 -0.16
N HIS A 303 -21.30 -42.03 -0.55
CA HIS A 303 -21.06 -43.44 -0.80
C HIS A 303 -20.02 -43.65 -1.92
N THR A 304 -20.17 -42.96 -3.04
CA THR A 304 -19.23 -43.04 -4.16
C THR A 304 -17.82 -42.61 -3.75
N ILE A 305 -17.70 -41.54 -2.95
CA ILE A 305 -16.40 -41.10 -2.41
C ILE A 305 -15.79 -42.17 -1.52
N LEU A 306 -16.57 -42.77 -0.61
CA LEU A 306 -16.10 -43.81 0.28
C LEU A 306 -15.57 -45.03 -0.48
N GLU A 307 -16.33 -45.54 -1.44
CA GLU A 307 -15.91 -46.69 -2.25
C GLU A 307 -14.69 -46.37 -3.13
N SER A 308 -14.59 -45.14 -3.64
CA SER A 308 -13.42 -44.71 -4.40
C SER A 308 -12.14 -44.67 -3.55
N ARG A 309 -12.24 -44.24 -2.29
CA ARG A 309 -11.11 -44.28 -1.35
C ARG A 309 -10.72 -45.71 -0.99
N LYS A 310 -11.68 -46.61 -0.81
CA LYS A 310 -11.41 -48.04 -0.61
C LYS A 310 -10.72 -48.64 -1.83
N HIS A 311 -11.18 -48.31 -3.03
CA HIS A 311 -10.56 -48.72 -4.29
C HIS A 311 -9.10 -48.27 -4.37
N ALA A 312 -8.83 -46.99 -4.10
CA ALA A 312 -7.46 -46.45 -4.09
C ALA A 312 -6.53 -47.22 -3.14
N ARG A 313 -7.01 -47.58 -1.94
CA ARG A 313 -6.23 -48.30 -0.92
C ARG A 313 -6.01 -49.77 -1.24
N SER A 314 -6.98 -50.44 -1.85
CA SER A 314 -6.98 -51.89 -2.05
C SER A 314 -6.47 -52.33 -3.42
N ILE A 315 -6.75 -51.55 -4.46
CA ILE A 315 -6.45 -51.87 -5.86
C ILE A 315 -5.41 -50.88 -6.44
N GLY A 316 -5.39 -49.64 -5.94
CA GLY A 316 -4.51 -48.57 -6.39
C GLY A 316 -5.26 -47.46 -7.13
N TYR A 317 -4.65 -46.27 -7.14
CA TYR A 317 -5.22 -45.07 -7.78
C TYR A 317 -5.48 -45.30 -9.27
N GLY A 318 -6.74 -45.23 -9.69
CA GLY A 318 -7.14 -45.37 -11.10
C GLY A 318 -6.97 -46.78 -11.69
N ALA A 319 -6.53 -47.75 -10.89
CA ALA A 319 -6.19 -49.09 -11.34
C ALA A 319 -7.45 -49.90 -11.74
N PRO A 320 -7.37 -50.74 -12.80
CA PRO A 320 -8.49 -51.59 -13.21
C PRO A 320 -8.85 -52.60 -12.12
N THR A 321 -10.15 -52.89 -11.98
CA THR A 321 -10.64 -53.93 -11.06
C THR A 321 -10.01 -55.28 -11.43
N ARG A 322 -9.54 -56.02 -10.43
CA ARG A 322 -8.95 -57.35 -10.65
C ARG A 322 -10.03 -58.28 -11.21
N VAL A 323 -9.77 -58.84 -12.39
CA VAL A 323 -10.65 -59.86 -12.98
C VAL A 323 -10.48 -61.14 -12.16
N LYS A 324 -11.59 -61.75 -11.70
CA LYS A 324 -11.51 -63.05 -11.02
C LYS A 324 -10.96 -64.09 -12.00
N PRO A 325 -10.04 -64.97 -11.59
CA PRO A 325 -9.57 -66.04 -12.46
C PRO A 325 -10.76 -66.92 -12.86
N ILE A 326 -10.85 -67.23 -14.15
CA ILE A 326 -11.80 -68.21 -14.68
C ILE A 326 -11.21 -69.57 -14.31
N ILE A 327 -11.83 -70.25 -13.35
CA ILE A 327 -11.49 -71.64 -13.02
C ILE A 327 -12.23 -72.48 -14.07
N HIS A 328 -11.46 -73.13 -14.95
CA HIS A 328 -11.97 -74.06 -15.96
C HIS A 328 -12.34 -75.41 -15.36
#